data_AF-A0A7R9EKD0-F1
#
_entry.id   AF-A0A7R9EKD0-F1
#
_cell.length_a   1.000
_cell.length_b   1.000
_cell.length_c   1.000
_cell.angle_alpha   90.00
_cell.angle_beta   90.00
_cell.angle_gamma   90.00
#
_symmetry.space_group_name_H-M   'P 1'
#
loop_
_entity.id
_entity.type
_entity.pdbx_description
1 polymer ?
#
loop_
_entity_poly.entity_id
_entity_poly.type
_entity_poly.pdbx_seq_one_letter_code
_entity_poly.pdbx_strand_id
1 'polypeptide(L)'
;MAQVNSGEESWAMAISKNTEDEERSIEDEFVIPDFLQEDKIVFSSPEENVSKEPPKSSLLQVMHLNKPEWPYIFIACVCSIVMGAAMPVLALLFGSLIQVSLVYTITLTGEKLTLRLRRMLFAAMLRQEIAWFDEKANSSGALCARLSGDVSQVQGATGQRLSIIIQSIATFLLAVGLAMYYEWRLGLVGLAFSPVIMAAQYYFIVVQSGELLNKREAMEQAIQVNKSLL
;
A
#
# COMPACT_ATOMS: atom_id res chain seq x y z
N MET A 1 35.62 51.18 -39.26
CA MET A 1 34.65 50.17 -38.80
C MET A 1 33.25 50.57 -39.25
N ALA A 2 32.90 50.38 -40.53
CA ALA A 2 31.55 50.67 -41.03
C ALA A 2 31.33 50.15 -42.47
N GLN A 3 31.53 48.86 -42.78
CA GLN A 3 31.28 48.32 -44.14
C GLN A 3 31.03 46.78 -44.16
N VAL A 4 30.15 46.23 -43.30
CA VAL A 4 29.76 44.80 -43.39
C VAL A 4 28.23 44.56 -43.35
N ASN A 5 27.40 45.60 -43.24
CA ASN A 5 25.93 45.42 -43.10
C ASN A 5 25.13 45.41 -44.43
N SER A 6 25.76 45.55 -45.59
CA SER A 6 25.04 45.74 -46.87
C SER A 6 24.50 44.46 -47.51
N GLY A 7 24.95 43.27 -47.07
CA GLY A 7 24.54 41.99 -47.65
C GLY A 7 23.26 41.43 -47.03
N GLU A 8 23.12 41.51 -45.70
CA GLU A 8 22.04 40.85 -44.96
C GLU A 8 20.68 41.56 -45.15
N GLU A 9 20.68 42.88 -45.34
CA GLU A 9 19.47 43.67 -45.59
C GLU A 9 18.85 43.38 -46.98
N SER A 10 19.66 42.97 -47.96
CA SER A 10 19.20 42.68 -49.34
C SER A 10 18.43 41.36 -49.43
N TRP A 11 18.90 40.31 -48.74
CA TRP A 11 18.22 39.01 -48.72
C TRP A 11 16.94 39.05 -47.88
N ALA A 12 16.93 39.81 -46.78
CA ALA A 12 15.73 40.03 -45.98
C ALA A 12 14.63 40.77 -46.76
N MET A 13 15.00 41.78 -47.56
CA MET A 13 14.07 42.52 -48.41
C MET A 13 13.59 41.68 -49.61
N ALA A 14 14.44 40.81 -50.17
CA ALA A 14 14.04 39.87 -51.22
C ALA A 14 13.06 38.79 -50.74
N ILE A 15 13.22 38.28 -49.51
CA ILE A 15 12.29 37.32 -48.90
C ILE A 15 10.94 38.00 -48.62
N SER A 16 10.95 39.19 -48.02
CA SER A 16 9.73 39.98 -47.75
C SER A 16 8.93 40.25 -49.03
N LYS A 17 9.61 40.62 -50.12
CA LYS A 17 8.96 40.93 -51.38
C LYS A 17 8.43 39.68 -52.08
N ASN A 18 9.15 38.56 -52.00
CA ASN A 18 8.69 37.29 -52.56
C ASN A 18 7.47 36.76 -51.79
N THR A 19 7.41 36.94 -50.47
CA THR A 19 6.24 36.57 -49.65
C THR A 19 5.04 37.48 -49.92
N GLU A 20 5.22 38.79 -50.13
CA GLU A 20 4.12 39.69 -50.53
C GLU A 20 3.62 39.43 -51.96
N ASP A 21 4.51 39.11 -52.91
CA ASP A 21 4.13 38.77 -54.29
C ASP A 21 3.43 37.38 -54.36
N GLU A 22 3.76 36.46 -53.46
CA GLU A 22 3.14 35.14 -53.31
C GLU A 22 1.78 35.24 -52.59
N GLU A 23 1.63 36.11 -51.58
CA GLU A 23 0.32 36.45 -50.97
C GLU A 23 -0.61 37.18 -51.96
N ARG A 24 -0.07 38.13 -52.74
CA ARG A 24 -0.85 38.87 -53.76
C ARG A 24 -1.30 37.98 -54.92
N SER A 25 -0.56 36.92 -55.24
CA SER A 25 -0.98 35.92 -56.24
C SER A 25 -2.07 34.97 -55.73
N ILE A 26 -2.19 34.77 -54.41
CA ILE A 26 -3.21 33.91 -53.79
C ILE A 26 -4.55 34.66 -53.65
N GLU A 27 -4.54 35.98 -53.46
CA GLU A 27 -5.77 36.78 -53.35
C GLU A 27 -6.50 36.95 -54.70
N ASP A 28 -5.77 36.97 -55.83
CA ASP A 28 -6.36 37.19 -57.15
C ASP A 28 -6.91 35.90 -57.83
N GLU A 29 -6.64 34.70 -57.29
CA GLU A 29 -7.09 33.41 -57.85
C GLU A 29 -8.16 32.69 -57.00
N PHE A 30 -8.80 33.37 -56.04
CA PHE A 30 -9.95 32.83 -55.31
C PHE A 30 -11.26 33.51 -55.73
N VAL A 31 -11.69 33.23 -56.97
CA VAL A 31 -13.07 33.46 -57.41
C VAL A 31 -13.93 32.32 -56.92
N ILE A 32 -14.71 32.56 -55.86
CA ILE A 32 -15.75 31.65 -55.39
C ILE A 32 -16.79 31.51 -56.53
N PRO A 33 -17.08 30.29 -57.04
CA PRO A 33 -18.17 30.11 -57.99
C PRO A 33 -19.51 30.49 -57.34
N ASP A 34 -20.37 31.16 -58.12
CA ASP A 34 -21.67 31.78 -57.79
C ASP A 34 -22.75 30.85 -57.16
N PHE A 35 -22.38 29.67 -56.67
CA PHE A 35 -23.27 28.64 -56.14
C PHE A 35 -23.49 28.72 -54.62
N LEU A 36 -22.83 29.64 -53.90
CA LEU A 36 -23.04 29.84 -52.45
C LEU A 36 -23.62 31.22 -52.10
N GLN A 37 -24.43 31.80 -53.00
CA GLN A 37 -25.22 32.99 -52.69
C GLN A 37 -26.39 32.59 -51.76
N GLU A 38 -26.33 33.09 -50.53
CA GLU A 38 -27.28 32.92 -49.43
C GLU A 38 -28.76 32.95 -49.84
N ASP A 39 -29.48 31.86 -49.56
CA ASP A 39 -30.90 31.96 -49.23
C ASP A 39 -31.02 32.56 -47.83
N LYS A 40 -31.59 33.76 -47.76
CA LYS A 40 -31.89 34.57 -46.56
C LYS A 40 -32.23 33.73 -45.32
N ILE A 41 -31.37 33.79 -44.31
CA ILE A 41 -31.78 33.64 -42.91
C ILE A 41 -31.42 34.94 -42.18
N VAL A 42 -32.48 35.68 -41.85
CA VAL A 42 -32.45 36.98 -41.18
C VAL A 42 -31.72 36.88 -39.83
N PHE A 43 -30.59 37.56 -39.71
CA PHE A 43 -29.98 37.89 -38.43
C PHE A 43 -30.85 38.92 -37.71
N SER A 44 -31.65 38.47 -36.73
CA SER A 44 -32.24 39.32 -35.71
C SER A 44 -31.67 38.89 -34.36
N SER A 45 -30.89 39.77 -33.73
CA SER A 45 -30.63 39.70 -32.29
C SER A 45 -31.77 40.44 -31.59
N PRO A 46 -32.48 39.78 -30.66
CA PRO A 46 -32.31 40.20 -29.28
C PRO A 46 -32.26 39.01 -28.31
N GLU A 47 -31.33 39.11 -27.36
CA GLU A 47 -31.38 38.57 -26.00
C GLU A 47 -31.57 37.04 -25.81
N GLU A 48 -30.60 36.46 -25.10
CA GLU A 48 -30.73 35.19 -24.37
C GLU A 48 -30.85 33.89 -25.21
N ASN A 49 -29.84 33.57 -26.02
CA ASN A 49 -29.57 32.17 -26.38
C ASN A 49 -28.38 31.66 -25.56
N VAL A 50 -28.75 31.12 -24.39
CA VAL A 50 -27.97 30.20 -23.55
C VAL A 50 -27.01 29.39 -24.41
N SER A 51 -25.73 29.38 -24.01
CA SER A 51 -24.74 28.41 -24.48
C SER A 51 -25.36 27.01 -24.47
N LYS A 52 -25.87 26.54 -25.61
CA LYS A 52 -26.38 25.20 -25.75
C LYS A 52 -25.18 24.28 -25.70
N GLU A 53 -24.86 23.80 -24.50
CA GLU A 53 -24.07 22.58 -24.32
C GLU A 53 -24.56 21.56 -25.36
N PRO A 54 -23.66 20.85 -26.08
CA PRO A 54 -24.08 19.88 -27.08
C PRO A 54 -25.14 18.96 -26.46
N PRO A 55 -26.20 18.57 -27.22
CA PRO A 55 -27.29 17.80 -26.66
C PRO A 55 -26.71 16.60 -25.93
N LYS A 56 -26.98 16.49 -24.62
CA LYS A 56 -26.40 15.47 -23.74
C LYS A 56 -26.79 14.10 -24.29
N SER A 57 -25.93 13.51 -25.09
CA SER A 57 -26.17 12.19 -25.67
C SER A 57 -25.98 11.18 -24.54
N SER A 58 -27.06 10.50 -24.20
CA SER A 58 -27.00 9.45 -23.20
C SER A 58 -26.11 8.32 -23.72
N LEU A 59 -25.10 7.90 -22.95
CA LEU A 59 -24.24 6.76 -23.31
C LEU A 59 -25.06 5.48 -23.57
N LEU A 60 -26.24 5.39 -22.95
CA LEU A 60 -27.20 4.31 -23.15
C LEU A 60 -27.82 4.36 -24.56
N GLN A 61 -28.08 5.55 -25.09
CA GLN A 61 -28.58 5.74 -26.45
C GLN A 61 -27.54 5.32 -27.49
N VAL A 62 -26.26 5.59 -27.23
CA VAL A 62 -25.14 5.14 -28.07
C VAL A 62 -24.96 3.62 -27.99
N MET A 63 -25.07 3.04 -26.79
CA MET A 63 -24.99 1.58 -26.60
C MET A 63 -26.16 0.84 -27.27
N HIS A 64 -27.33 1.46 -27.35
CA HIS A 64 -28.50 0.90 -28.04
C HIS A 64 -28.36 0.89 -29.57
N LEU A 65 -27.37 1.58 -30.15
CA LEU A 65 -27.02 1.47 -31.57
C LEU A 65 -26.19 0.21 -31.87
N ASN A 66 -25.59 -0.41 -30.85
CA ASN A 66 -24.72 -1.59 -30.98
C ASN A 66 -25.37 -2.91 -30.50
N LYS A 67 -26.68 -3.05 -30.70
CA LYS A 67 -27.44 -4.27 -30.34
C LYS A 67 -26.86 -5.58 -30.87
N PRO A 68 -26.37 -5.69 -32.13
CA PRO A 68 -25.90 -6.98 -32.64
C PRO A 68 -24.58 -7.44 -31.99
N GLU A 69 -23.80 -6.55 -31.37
CA GLU A 69 -22.51 -6.90 -30.76
C GLU A 69 -22.58 -7.06 -29.23
N TRP A 70 -23.75 -6.88 -28.62
CA TRP A 70 -23.98 -7.06 -27.19
C TRP A 70 -23.47 -8.39 -26.60
N PRO A 71 -23.53 -9.56 -27.29
CA PRO A 71 -22.93 -10.79 -26.76
C PRO A 71 -21.41 -10.70 -26.60
N TYR A 72 -20.70 -10.01 -27.51
CA TYR A 72 -19.25 -9.84 -27.40
C TYR A 72 -18.88 -8.93 -26.23
N ILE A 73 -19.65 -7.86 -26.02
CA ILE A 73 -19.48 -6.96 -24.85
C ILE A 73 -19.69 -7.75 -23.56
N PHE A 74 -20.72 -8.60 -23.50
CA PHE A 74 -20.99 -9.43 -22.33
C PHE A 74 -19.82 -10.40 -22.05
N ILE A 75 -19.28 -11.06 -23.08
CA ILE A 75 -18.11 -11.93 -22.96
C ILE A 75 -16.89 -11.16 -22.45
N ALA A 76 -16.64 -9.94 -22.96
CA ALA A 76 -15.55 -9.10 -22.51
C ALA A 76 -15.70 -8.65 -21.05
N CYS A 77 -16.91 -8.32 -20.61
CA CYS A 77 -17.20 -7.99 -19.21
C CYS A 77 -16.92 -9.19 -18.29
N VAL A 78 -17.35 -10.40 -18.66
CA VAL A 78 -17.06 -11.62 -17.90
C VAL A 78 -15.55 -11.87 -17.82
N CYS A 79 -14.82 -11.74 -18.94
CA CYS A 79 -13.37 -11.90 -18.97
C CYS A 79 -12.64 -10.88 -18.10
N SER A 80 -13.06 -9.60 -18.14
CA SER A 80 -12.49 -8.53 -17.33
C SER A 80 -12.68 -8.77 -15.83
N ILE A 81 -13.86 -9.26 -15.42
CA ILE A 81 -14.12 -9.65 -14.02
C ILE A 81 -13.20 -10.78 -13.58
N VAL A 82 -13.04 -11.82 -14.41
CA VAL A 82 -12.15 -12.96 -14.10
C VAL A 82 -10.71 -12.50 -13.96
N MET A 83 -10.21 -11.66 -14.87
CA MET A 83 -8.83 -11.16 -14.82
C MET A 83 -8.61 -10.21 -13.63
N GLY A 84 -9.58 -9.36 -13.31
CA GLY A 84 -9.54 -8.47 -12.15
C GLY A 84 -9.51 -9.24 -10.82
N ALA A 85 -10.24 -10.36 -10.74
CA ALA A 85 -10.21 -11.24 -9.57
C ALA A 85 -8.95 -12.11 -9.49
N ALA A 86 -8.33 -12.44 -10.63
CA ALA A 86 -7.16 -13.32 -10.68
C ALA A 86 -5.97 -12.75 -9.89
N MET A 87 -5.70 -11.45 -9.99
CA MET A 87 -4.55 -10.81 -9.32
C MET A 87 -4.62 -10.89 -7.78
N PRO A 88 -5.74 -10.50 -7.12
CA PRO A 88 -5.91 -10.71 -5.69
C PRO A 88 -5.83 -12.18 -5.27
N VAL A 89 -6.47 -13.08 -6.02
CA VAL A 89 -6.45 -14.53 -5.70
C VAL A 89 -5.03 -15.06 -5.74
N LEU A 90 -4.26 -14.71 -6.77
CA LEU A 90 -2.87 -15.13 -6.92
C LEU A 90 -1.99 -14.59 -5.78
N ALA A 91 -2.17 -13.32 -5.41
CA ALA A 91 -1.45 -12.69 -4.31
C ALA A 91 -1.72 -13.38 -2.97
N LEU A 92 -2.97 -13.75 -2.69
CA LEU A 92 -3.33 -14.47 -1.46
C LEU A 92 -2.73 -15.87 -1.42
N LEU A 93 -2.75 -16.60 -2.54
CA LEU A 93 -2.16 -17.94 -2.63
C LEU A 93 -0.66 -17.91 -2.39
N PHE A 94 0.09 -17.10 -3.15
CA PHE A 94 1.54 -17.00 -2.97
C PHE A 94 1.91 -16.39 -1.62
N GLY A 95 1.18 -15.37 -1.16
CA GLY A 95 1.40 -14.76 0.15
C GLY A 95 1.27 -15.78 1.28
N SER A 96 0.22 -16.59 1.25
CA SER A 96 -0.01 -17.63 2.26
C SER A 96 1.04 -18.74 2.22
N LEU A 97 1.46 -19.17 1.02
CA LEU A 97 2.51 -20.18 0.87
C LEU A 97 3.85 -19.70 1.44
N ILE A 98 4.24 -18.47 1.11
CA ILE A 98 5.47 -17.86 1.61
C ILE A 98 5.40 -17.67 3.14
N GLN A 99 4.27 -17.19 3.65
CA GLN A 99 4.10 -16.99 5.09
C GLN A 99 4.17 -18.30 5.87
N VAL A 100 3.48 -19.35 5.42
CA VAL A 100 3.49 -20.67 6.09
C VAL A 100 4.90 -21.27 6.06
N SER A 101 5.59 -21.22 4.92
CA SER A 101 6.96 -21.73 4.82
C SER A 101 7.94 -21.01 5.76
N LEU A 102 7.86 -19.68 5.85
CA LEU A 102 8.71 -18.88 6.74
C LEU A 102 8.44 -19.20 8.21
N VAL A 103 7.17 -19.23 8.62
CA VAL A 103 6.78 -19.56 9.99
C VAL A 103 7.19 -21.00 10.34
N TYR A 104 7.04 -21.95 9.40
CA TYR A 104 7.44 -23.33 9.59
C TYR A 104 8.95 -23.47 9.87
N THR A 105 9.81 -22.83 9.07
CA THR A 105 11.27 -22.93 9.25
C THR A 105 11.74 -22.32 10.57
N ILE A 106 11.19 -21.17 10.97
CA ILE A 106 11.52 -20.53 12.25
C ILE A 106 11.03 -21.37 13.43
N THR A 107 9.81 -21.92 13.34
CA THR A 107 9.24 -22.76 14.40
C THR A 107 10.05 -24.04 14.60
N LEU A 108 10.38 -24.73 13.51
CA LEU A 108 11.21 -25.94 13.54
C LEU A 108 12.60 -25.67 14.14
N THR A 109 13.20 -24.54 13.80
CA THR A 109 14.50 -24.13 14.35
C THR A 109 14.39 -23.81 15.84
N GLY A 110 13.32 -23.13 16.26
CA GLY A 110 13.02 -22.87 17.67
C GLY A 110 12.83 -24.14 18.47
N GLU A 111 12.12 -25.14 17.94
CA GLU A 111 11.93 -26.46 18.57
C GLU A 111 13.27 -27.19 18.75
N LYS A 112 14.10 -27.23 17.71
CA LYS A 112 15.45 -27.84 17.79
C LYS A 112 16.32 -27.15 18.84
N LEU A 113 16.30 -25.82 18.91
CA LEU A 113 17.01 -25.06 19.94
C LEU A 113 16.49 -25.39 21.34
N THR A 114 15.17 -25.47 21.50
CA THR A 114 14.49 -25.82 22.77
C THR A 114 14.91 -27.21 23.24
N LEU A 115 14.95 -28.20 22.34
CA LEU A 115 15.44 -29.55 22.66
C LEU A 115 16.91 -29.54 23.08
N ARG A 116 17.75 -28.73 22.42
CA ARG A 116 19.16 -28.58 22.79
C ARG A 116 19.31 -27.94 24.17
N LEU A 117 18.55 -26.89 24.47
CA LEU A 117 18.52 -26.25 25.79
C LEU A 117 18.07 -27.24 26.87
N ARG A 118 16.99 -27.99 26.65
CA ARG A 118 16.52 -29.01 27.61
C ARG A 118 17.59 -30.06 27.89
N ARG A 119 18.30 -30.53 26.86
CA ARG A 119 19.42 -31.48 27.04
C ARG A 119 20.57 -30.87 27.83
N MET A 120 20.97 -29.64 27.53
CA MET A 120 22.07 -28.96 28.23
C MET A 120 21.73 -28.67 29.69
N LEU A 121 20.52 -28.16 29.96
CA LEU A 121 20.05 -27.93 31.34
C LEU A 121 19.93 -29.23 32.13
N PHE A 122 19.39 -30.30 31.53
CA PHE A 122 19.30 -31.59 32.20
C PHE A 122 20.70 -32.16 32.49
N ALA A 123 21.62 -32.11 31.54
CA ALA A 123 23.00 -32.54 31.75
C ALA A 123 23.72 -31.71 32.82
N ALA A 124 23.48 -30.39 32.87
CA ALA A 124 24.03 -29.52 33.90
C ALA A 124 23.46 -29.85 35.29
N MET A 125 22.16 -30.13 35.39
CA MET A 125 21.53 -30.56 36.65
C MET A 125 22.12 -31.87 37.17
N LEU A 126 22.35 -32.87 36.31
CA LEU A 126 22.95 -34.15 36.74
C LEU A 126 24.40 -34.05 37.21
N ARG A 127 25.10 -32.95 36.91
CA ARG A 127 26.49 -32.71 37.35
C ARG A 127 26.57 -32.05 38.73
N GLN A 128 25.43 -31.70 39.31
CA GLN A 128 25.37 -31.00 40.59
C GLN A 128 25.52 -31.96 41.78
N GLU A 129 26.10 -31.48 42.88
CA GLU A 129 26.30 -32.25 44.10
C GLU A 129 24.99 -32.60 44.84
N ILE A 130 25.00 -33.69 45.64
CA ILE A 130 23.80 -34.19 46.32
C ILE A 130 23.20 -33.15 47.29
N ALA A 131 24.05 -32.37 47.96
CA ALA A 131 23.65 -31.35 48.93
C ALA A 131 22.84 -30.21 48.29
N TRP A 132 22.99 -29.97 46.99
CA TRP A 132 22.21 -28.96 46.27
C TRP A 132 20.74 -29.39 46.08
N PHE A 133 20.50 -30.69 45.97
CA PHE A 133 19.15 -31.27 45.84
C PHE A 133 18.40 -31.34 47.17
N ASP A 134 19.09 -31.18 48.31
CA ASP A 134 18.48 -31.15 49.65
C ASP A 134 17.72 -29.84 49.92
N GLU A 135 17.99 -28.77 49.14
CA GLU A 135 17.29 -27.50 49.23
C GLU A 135 15.85 -27.62 48.69
N LYS A 136 14.84 -27.15 49.44
CA LYS A 136 13.42 -27.27 49.05
C LYS A 136 13.12 -26.61 47.69
N ALA A 137 13.88 -25.57 47.34
CA ALA A 137 13.77 -24.86 46.07
C ALA A 137 14.24 -25.70 44.85
N ASN A 138 15.07 -26.72 45.06
CA ASN A 138 15.64 -27.59 44.04
C ASN A 138 15.07 -29.01 44.10
N SER A 139 13.87 -29.17 44.67
CA SER A 139 13.14 -30.42 44.59
C SER A 139 12.98 -30.86 43.13
N SER A 140 12.95 -32.17 42.89
CA SER A 140 12.83 -32.75 41.55
C SER A 140 11.60 -32.22 40.77
N GLY A 141 10.50 -31.95 41.47
CA GLY A 141 9.31 -31.31 40.90
C GLY A 141 9.53 -29.85 40.48
N ALA A 142 10.18 -29.05 41.33
CA ALA A 142 10.50 -27.65 41.02
C ALA A 142 11.47 -27.53 39.83
N LEU A 143 12.45 -28.43 39.75
CA LEU A 143 13.40 -28.49 38.63
C LEU A 143 12.75 -28.92 37.32
N CYS A 144 11.85 -29.91 37.36
CA CYS A 144 11.07 -30.31 36.20
C CYS A 144 10.18 -29.16 35.70
N ALA A 145 9.57 -28.42 36.63
CA ALA A 145 8.78 -27.23 36.31
C ALA A 145 9.61 -26.14 35.65
N ARG A 146 10.82 -25.84 36.15
CA ARG A 146 11.75 -24.88 35.52
C ARG A 146 12.24 -25.34 34.15
N LEU A 147 12.64 -26.61 34.02
CA LEU A 147 13.10 -27.19 32.76
C LEU A 147 12.03 -27.16 31.66
N SER A 148 10.77 -27.37 32.02
CA SER A 148 9.64 -27.28 31.09
C SER A 148 9.25 -25.82 30.85
N GLY A 149 9.08 -25.02 31.91
CA GLY A 149 8.57 -23.65 31.86
C GLY A 149 9.55 -22.66 31.22
N ASP A 150 10.75 -22.54 31.79
CA ASP A 150 11.73 -21.53 31.39
C ASP A 150 12.22 -21.77 29.96
N VAL A 151 12.42 -23.04 29.60
CA VAL A 151 12.88 -23.41 28.25
C VAL A 151 11.80 -23.20 27.20
N SER A 152 10.51 -23.39 27.56
CA SER A 152 9.39 -23.12 26.63
C SER A 152 9.12 -21.63 26.46
N GLN A 153 9.37 -20.80 27.47
CA GLN A 153 9.32 -19.34 27.32
C GLN A 153 10.39 -18.84 26.34
N VAL A 154 11.61 -19.39 26.40
CA VAL A 154 12.68 -19.08 25.43
C VAL A 154 12.28 -19.48 24.01
N GLN A 155 11.62 -20.63 23.82
CA GLN A 155 11.09 -21.04 22.52
C GLN A 155 10.11 -20.01 21.94
N GLY A 156 9.16 -19.55 22.75
CA GLY A 156 8.17 -18.55 22.33
C GLY A 156 8.81 -17.20 22.01
N ALA A 157 9.87 -16.84 22.74
CA ALA A 157 10.62 -15.61 22.51
C ALA A 157 11.47 -15.66 21.23
N THR A 158 12.20 -16.75 20.98
CA THR A 158 13.08 -16.87 19.82
C THR A 158 12.35 -17.31 18.55
N GLY A 159 11.21 -18.00 18.65
CA GLY A 159 10.42 -18.43 17.50
C GLY A 159 9.56 -17.29 16.92
N GLN A 160 8.33 -17.16 17.42
CA GLN A 160 7.35 -16.22 16.86
C GLN A 160 7.73 -14.75 17.03
N ARG A 161 8.24 -14.35 18.21
CA ARG A 161 8.53 -12.93 18.45
C ARG A 161 9.69 -12.43 17.59
N LEU A 162 10.74 -13.24 17.46
CA LEU A 162 11.88 -12.90 16.59
C LEU A 162 11.43 -12.73 15.13
N SER A 163 10.58 -13.63 14.63
CA SER A 163 10.01 -13.53 13.29
C SER A 163 9.26 -12.21 13.07
N ILE A 164 8.38 -11.85 14.01
CA ILE A 164 7.61 -10.59 13.95
C ILE A 164 8.52 -9.38 14.00
N ILE A 165 9.56 -9.39 14.84
CA ILE A 165 10.53 -8.28 14.93
C ILE A 165 11.27 -8.11 13.60
N ILE A 166 11.81 -9.20 13.05
CA ILE A 166 12.52 -9.18 11.76
C ILE A 166 11.59 -8.69 10.65
N GLN A 167 10.37 -9.21 10.59
CA GLN A 167 9.36 -8.79 9.63
C GLN A 167 9.01 -7.30 9.80
N SER A 168 8.87 -6.82 11.03
CA SER A 168 8.54 -5.42 11.31
C SER A 168 9.65 -4.49 10.84
N ILE A 169 10.91 -4.84 11.10
CA ILE A 169 12.07 -4.07 10.64
C ILE A 169 12.13 -4.06 9.12
N ALA A 170 12.01 -5.22 8.46
CA ALA A 170 12.03 -5.31 7.00
C ALA A 170 10.89 -4.48 6.36
N THR A 171 9.67 -4.62 6.89
CA THR A 171 8.49 -3.89 6.41
C THR A 171 8.67 -2.38 6.61
N PHE A 172 9.17 -1.96 7.77
CA PHE A 172 9.43 -0.56 8.07
C PHE A 172 10.47 0.04 7.12
N LEU A 173 11.59 -0.64 6.90
CA LEU A 173 12.65 -0.19 6.00
C LEU A 173 12.16 -0.09 4.55
N LEU A 174 11.40 -1.08 4.07
CA LEU A 174 10.82 -1.03 2.73
C LEU A 174 9.79 0.09 2.60
N ALA A 175 8.92 0.29 3.60
CA ALA A 175 7.92 1.35 3.58
C ALA A 175 8.57 2.74 3.53
N VAL A 176 9.55 3.01 4.40
CA VAL A 176 10.28 4.28 4.42
C VAL A 176 11.11 4.44 3.14
N GLY A 177 11.76 3.38 2.67
CA GLY A 177 12.58 3.40 1.46
C GLY A 177 11.77 3.74 0.21
N LEU A 178 10.62 3.08 0.02
CA LEU A 178 9.71 3.36 -1.10
C LEU A 178 9.09 4.76 -1.00
N ALA A 179 8.67 5.17 0.19
CA ALA A 179 8.11 6.51 0.40
C ALA A 179 9.12 7.61 0.05
N MET A 180 10.39 7.41 0.43
CA MET A 180 11.46 8.37 0.14
C MET A 180 11.90 8.33 -1.34
N TYR A 181 11.82 7.16 -2.00
CA TYR A 181 12.23 6.99 -3.39
C TYR A 181 11.30 7.70 -4.38
N TYR A 182 9.97 7.55 -4.22
CA TYR A 182 9.02 8.16 -5.16
C TYR A 182 8.85 9.66 -4.92
N GLU A 183 8.55 10.07 -3.68
CA GLU A 183 8.35 11.49 -3.35
C GLU A 183 8.91 11.83 -1.97
N TRP A 184 10.19 12.22 -1.93
CA TRP A 184 10.89 12.56 -0.70
C TRP A 184 10.25 13.72 0.08
N ARG A 185 9.57 14.66 -0.60
CA ARG A 185 8.88 15.80 0.05
C ARG A 185 7.67 15.35 0.86
N LEU A 186 6.82 14.49 0.29
CA LEU A 186 5.67 13.91 1.00
C LEU A 186 6.11 12.91 2.06
N GLY A 187 7.16 12.12 1.79
CA GLY A 187 7.75 11.19 2.74
C GLY A 187 8.24 11.86 4.03
N LEU A 188 8.94 13.00 3.92
CA LEU A 188 9.40 13.77 5.09
C LEU A 188 8.25 14.30 5.94
N VAL A 189 7.19 14.82 5.31
CA VAL A 189 5.99 15.29 6.02
C VAL A 189 5.33 14.12 6.77
N GLY A 190 5.14 12.97 6.11
CA GLY A 190 4.61 11.77 6.76
C GLY A 190 5.45 11.29 7.94
N LEU A 191 6.77 11.34 7.81
CA LEU A 191 7.70 10.94 8.87
C LEU A 191 7.65 11.89 10.08
N ALA A 192 7.37 13.17 9.87
CA ALA A 192 7.18 14.15 10.96
C ALA A 192 5.90 13.89 11.78
N PHE A 193 4.83 13.37 11.16
CA PHE A 193 3.59 13.00 11.86
C PHE A 193 3.65 11.63 12.55
N SER A 194 4.51 10.72 12.07
CA SER A 194 4.72 9.38 12.65
C SER A 194 4.88 9.35 14.18
N PRO A 195 5.74 10.17 14.83
CA PRO A 195 5.92 10.14 16.28
C PRO A 195 4.67 10.60 17.07
N VAL A 196 3.87 11.52 16.50
CA VAL A 196 2.62 11.97 17.15
C VAL A 196 1.60 10.83 17.21
N ILE A 197 1.48 10.06 16.12
CA ILE A 197 0.61 8.89 16.05
C ILE A 197 1.11 7.80 17.03
N MET A 198 2.42 7.56 17.08
CA MET A 198 3.00 6.61 18.04
C MET A 198 2.73 7.01 19.49
N ALA A 199 2.82 8.30 19.83
CA ALA A 199 2.51 8.79 21.16
C ALA A 199 1.04 8.53 21.53
N ALA A 200 0.10 8.83 20.62
CA ALA A 200 -1.32 8.53 20.82
C ALA A 200 -1.57 7.03 21.03
N GLN A 201 -0.94 6.16 20.22
CA GLN A 201 -1.03 4.71 20.37
C GLN A 201 -0.44 4.22 21.70
N TYR A 202 0.66 4.81 22.15
CA TYR A 202 1.27 4.49 23.43
C TYR A 202 0.33 4.80 24.62
N TYR A 203 -0.28 6.00 24.63
CA TYR A 203 -1.28 6.34 25.65
C TYR A 203 -2.44 5.34 25.68
N PHE A 204 -2.93 4.93 24.52
CA PHE A 204 -3.99 3.93 24.41
C PHE A 204 -3.59 2.58 25.04
N ILE A 205 -2.37 2.09 24.78
CA ILE A 205 -1.88 0.83 25.34
C ILE A 205 -1.77 0.89 26.87
N VAL A 206 -1.28 2.01 27.43
CA VAL A 206 -1.15 2.18 28.88
C VAL A 206 -2.51 2.14 29.56
N VAL A 207 -3.50 2.88 29.04
CA VAL A 207 -4.86 2.87 29.60
C VAL A 207 -5.47 1.47 29.57
N GLN A 208 -5.37 0.78 28.43
CA GLN A 208 -5.89 -0.58 28.28
C GLN A 208 -5.20 -1.56 29.25
N SER A 209 -3.89 -1.44 29.46
CA SER A 209 -3.15 -2.30 30.38
C SER A 209 -3.59 -2.12 31.84
N GLY A 210 -3.94 -0.90 32.25
CA GLY A 210 -4.51 -0.63 33.57
C GLY A 210 -5.86 -1.29 33.78
N GLU A 211 -6.74 -1.25 32.78
CA GLU A 211 -8.05 -1.92 32.85
C GLU A 211 -7.93 -3.44 32.98
N LEU A 212 -6.94 -4.05 32.32
CA LEU A 212 -6.69 -5.49 32.39
C LEU A 212 -6.28 -5.93 33.80
N LEU A 213 -5.49 -5.12 34.51
CA LEU A 213 -5.10 -5.41 35.89
C LEU A 213 -6.30 -5.35 36.83
N ASN A 214 -7.10 -4.29 36.76
CA ASN A 214 -8.33 -4.17 37.56
C ASN A 214 -9.29 -5.35 37.32
N LYS A 215 -9.40 -5.81 36.06
CA LYS A 215 -10.20 -7.00 35.71
C LYS A 215 -9.63 -8.30 36.29
N ARG A 216 -8.31 -8.44 36.37
CA ARG A 216 -7.65 -9.61 36.99
C ARG A 216 -7.91 -9.64 38.50
N GLU A 217 -7.75 -8.51 39.18
CA GLU A 217 -8.00 -8.41 40.62
C GLU A 217 -9.45 -8.75 40.97
N ALA A 218 -10.42 -8.22 40.22
CA ALA A 218 -11.83 -8.56 40.40
C ALA A 218 -12.12 -10.06 40.17
N MET A 219 -11.45 -10.67 39.19
CA MET A 219 -11.57 -12.11 38.92
C MET A 219 -10.96 -12.96 40.03
N GLU A 220 -9.79 -12.57 40.55
CA GLU A 220 -9.14 -13.25 41.68
C GLU A 220 -9.99 -13.16 42.95
N GLN A 221 -10.59 -12.00 43.23
CA GLN A 221 -11.53 -11.84 44.34
C GLN A 221 -12.75 -12.76 44.18
N ALA A 222 -13.33 -12.84 42.98
CA ALA A 222 -14.45 -13.76 42.71
C ALA A 222 -14.05 -15.24 42.93
N ILE A 223 -12.82 -15.62 42.54
CA ILE A 223 -12.28 -16.97 42.78
C ILE A 223 -12.10 -17.23 44.29
N GLN A 224 -11.56 -16.29 45.05
CA GLN A 224 -11.36 -16.43 46.50
C GLN A 224 -12.69 -16.54 47.25
N VAL A 225 -13.68 -15.71 46.88
CA VAL A 225 -15.03 -15.80 47.46
C VAL A 225 -15.63 -17.16 47.18
N ASN A 226 -15.55 -17.66 45.93
CA ASN A 226 -16.05 -18.99 45.60
C ASN A 226 -15.33 -20.10 46.39
N LYS A 227 -14.02 -19.98 46.59
CA LYS A 227 -13.24 -20.94 47.41
C LYS A 227 -13.61 -20.89 48.89
N SER A 228 -14.03 -19.73 49.41
CA SER A 228 -14.47 -19.58 50.81
C SER A 228 -15.88 -20.12 51.08
N LEU A 229 -16.68 -20.38 50.04
CA LEU A 229 -18.05 -20.91 50.14
C LEU A 229 -18.12 -22.45 50.06
N LEU A 230 -17.00 -23.12 49.74
CA LEU A 230 -16.85 -24.59 49.67
C LEU A 230 -16.09 -25.09 50.91
#